data_AF-A0A9Q1LM25-F1
#
_entry.id   AF-A0A9Q1LM25-F1
#
_cell.length_a   1.000
_cell.length_b   1.000
_cell.length_c   1.000
_cell.angle_alpha   90.00
_cell.angle_beta   90.00
_cell.angle_gamma   90.00
#
_symmetry.space_group_name_H-M   'P 1'
#
loop_
_entity.id
_entity.type
_entity.pdbx_description
1 polymer ?
#
loop_
_entity_poly.entity_id
_entity_poly.type
_entity_poly.pdbx_seq_one_letter_code
_entity_poly.pdbx_strand_id
1 'polypeptide(L)'
;MWVEALDLILQRLKKSNLDFGKIAVVSGCAQQHGSVYWKNGSSKILSSLDPKKQLVDQFVDAFSIEESPIWMDCSTTEQCKAIEIAVGGGLELAKLTGSRAHERYDGPQIRKSSEKHPEIYQNTKRISLVSSFMASLLIGGYACIDQTDGAGMNLMDIER
;
A
#
# COMPACT_ATOMS: atom_id res chain seq x y z
N MET A 1 12.96 -2.23 -3.32
CA MET A 1 13.51 -1.92 -1.97
C MET A 1 12.79 -2.65 -0.83
N TRP A 2 11.49 -2.40 -0.54
CA TRP A 2 10.84 -2.99 0.66
C TRP A 2 10.79 -4.52 0.66
N VAL A 3 10.55 -5.15 -0.50
CA VAL A 3 10.58 -6.62 -0.64
C VAL A 3 11.97 -7.18 -0.27
N GLU A 4 13.03 -6.58 -0.81
CA GLU A 4 14.41 -6.98 -0.53
C GLU A 4 14.79 -6.78 0.94
N ALA A 5 14.34 -5.69 1.57
CA ALA A 5 14.55 -5.48 2.99
C ALA A 5 13.88 -6.57 3.85
N LEU A 6 12.71 -7.05 3.43
CA LEU A 6 12.03 -8.18 4.08
C LEU A 6 12.85 -9.48 3.94
N ASP A 7 13.36 -9.78 2.74
CA ASP A 7 14.27 -10.92 2.52
C ASP A 7 15.47 -10.86 3.48
N LEU A 8 16.12 -9.70 3.57
CA LEU A 8 17.31 -9.52 4.39
C LEU A 8 17.02 -9.75 5.88
N ILE A 9 15.91 -9.23 6.41
CA ILE A 9 15.58 -9.43 7.83
C ILE A 9 15.18 -10.88 8.13
N LEU A 10 14.42 -11.54 7.23
CA LEU A 10 14.07 -12.96 7.38
C LEU A 10 15.32 -13.85 7.35
N GLN A 11 16.29 -13.55 6.48
CA GLN A 11 17.58 -14.24 6.45
C GLN A 11 18.38 -14.04 7.76
N ARG A 12 18.34 -12.84 8.35
CA ARG A 12 19.00 -12.56 9.64
C ARG A 12 18.33 -13.32 10.78
N LEU A 13 17.01 -13.36 10.83
CA LEU A 13 16.24 -14.13 11.82
C LEU A 13 16.51 -15.64 11.69
N LYS A 14 16.63 -16.16 10.47
CA LYS A 14 17.04 -17.55 10.24
C LYS A 14 18.42 -17.88 10.80
N LYS A 15 19.36 -16.91 10.74
CA LYS A 15 20.72 -17.04 11.29
C LYS A 15 20.78 -16.82 12.82
N SER A 16 19.74 -16.27 13.44
CA SER A 16 19.74 -15.95 14.88
C SER A 16 19.27 -17.11 15.77
N ASN A 17 19.18 -18.34 15.24
CA ASN A 17 18.63 -19.51 15.93
C ASN A 17 17.19 -19.29 16.47
N LEU A 18 16.41 -18.42 15.82
CA LEU A 18 14.99 -18.25 16.15
C LEU A 18 14.22 -19.52 15.79
N ASP A 19 13.50 -20.08 16.76
CA ASP A 19 12.58 -21.20 16.53
C ASP A 19 11.25 -20.67 15.98
N PHE A 20 11.14 -20.64 14.64
CA PHE A 20 9.92 -20.18 13.95
C PHE A 20 8.68 -21.02 14.31
N GLY A 21 8.84 -22.26 14.79
CA GLY A 21 7.73 -23.11 15.21
C GLY A 21 7.01 -22.61 16.47
N LYS A 22 7.64 -21.72 17.23
CA LYS A 22 7.04 -21.08 18.42
C LYS A 22 6.30 -19.78 18.12
N ILE A 23 6.37 -19.28 16.89
CA ILE A 23 5.69 -18.04 16.51
C ILE A 23 4.22 -18.35 16.26
N ALA A 24 3.35 -17.94 17.18
CA ALA A 24 1.91 -18.17 17.06
C ALA A 24 1.24 -17.18 16.09
N VAL A 25 1.67 -15.91 16.11
CA VAL A 25 1.06 -14.82 15.35
C VAL A 25 2.12 -13.81 14.94
N VAL A 26 1.94 -13.19 13.77
CA VAL A 26 2.72 -12.03 13.30
C VAL A 26 1.75 -10.91 12.93
N SER A 27 2.09 -9.69 13.35
CA SER A 27 1.46 -8.44 12.93
C SER A 27 2.55 -7.38 12.77
N GLY A 28 2.23 -6.21 12.24
CA GLY A 28 3.21 -5.14 12.05
C GLY A 28 2.58 -3.77 11.86
N CYS A 29 3.45 -2.77 11.83
CA CYS A 29 3.12 -1.41 11.42
C CYS A 29 3.98 -1.03 10.22
N ALA A 30 3.54 0.00 9.49
CA ALA A 30 4.28 0.58 8.39
C ALA A 30 4.11 2.10 8.40
N GLN A 31 4.94 2.82 7.65
CA GLN A 31 4.69 4.23 7.39
C GLN A 31 3.32 4.41 6.74
N GLN A 32 2.55 5.37 7.25
CA GLN A 32 1.21 5.66 6.74
C GLN A 32 1.28 6.38 5.39
N HIS A 33 0.15 6.42 4.69
CA HIS A 33 -0.04 7.21 3.46
C HIS A 33 0.88 6.85 2.29
N GLY A 34 1.55 5.70 2.36
CA GLY A 34 2.28 5.15 1.24
C GLY A 34 1.44 4.09 0.55
N SER A 35 1.41 4.15 -0.78
CA SER A 35 0.58 3.26 -1.60
C SER A 35 1.43 2.43 -2.57
N VAL A 36 1.16 1.13 -2.67
CA VAL A 36 1.76 0.17 -3.60
C VAL A 36 0.74 -0.24 -4.66
N TYR A 37 1.18 -0.24 -5.92
CA TYR A 37 0.33 -0.50 -7.08
C TYR A 37 0.69 -1.84 -7.69
N TRP A 38 -0.17 -2.83 -7.47
CA TRP A 38 0.02 -4.19 -7.95
C TRP A 38 -0.41 -4.32 -9.41
N LYS A 39 0.48 -4.83 -10.26
CA LYS A 39 0.21 -5.05 -11.69
C LYS A 39 -0.83 -6.15 -11.90
N ASN A 40 -1.54 -6.12 -13.03
CA ASN A 40 -2.32 -7.27 -13.50
C ASN A 40 -1.49 -8.56 -13.53
N GLY A 41 -2.04 -9.63 -12.96
CA GLY A 41 -1.36 -10.93 -12.83
C GLY A 41 -0.58 -11.14 -11.54
N SER A 42 -0.32 -10.09 -10.75
CA SER A 42 0.46 -10.18 -9.50
C SER A 42 -0.15 -11.11 -8.43
N SER A 43 -1.46 -11.34 -8.45
CA SER A 43 -2.10 -12.32 -7.55
C SER A 43 -1.56 -13.73 -7.76
N LYS A 44 -1.21 -14.10 -9.01
CA LYS A 44 -0.60 -15.40 -9.32
C LYS A 44 0.78 -15.50 -8.68
N ILE A 45 1.60 -14.45 -8.83
CA ILE A 45 2.94 -14.36 -8.22
C ILE A 45 2.84 -14.56 -6.70
N LEU A 46 1.95 -13.81 -6.03
CA LEU A 46 1.72 -13.92 -4.60
C LEU A 46 1.34 -15.35 -4.17
N SER A 47 0.45 -16.00 -4.93
CA SER A 47 -0.06 -17.34 -4.60
C SER A 47 0.90 -18.50 -4.94
N SER A 48 1.98 -18.25 -5.67
CA SER A 48 2.87 -19.29 -6.23
C SER A 48 4.34 -19.05 -5.90
N LEU A 49 4.62 -18.54 -4.70
CA LEU A 49 6.00 -18.29 -4.25
C LEU A 49 6.79 -19.60 -4.09
N ASP A 50 8.00 -19.61 -4.64
CA ASP A 50 8.98 -20.68 -4.48
C ASP A 50 9.84 -20.40 -3.22
N PRO A 51 9.76 -21.25 -2.18
CA PRO A 51 10.53 -21.05 -0.94
C PRO A 51 12.04 -21.22 -1.11
N LYS A 52 12.51 -21.67 -2.28
CA LYS A 52 13.94 -21.80 -2.60
C LYS A 52 14.55 -20.53 -3.20
N LYS A 53 13.73 -19.55 -3.56
CA LYS A 53 14.16 -18.28 -4.18
C LYS A 53 13.95 -17.11 -3.22
N GLN A 54 14.68 -16.02 -3.44
CA GLN A 54 14.43 -14.78 -2.70
C GLN A 54 13.11 -14.16 -3.17
N LEU A 55 12.44 -13.40 -2.31
CA LEU A 55 11.21 -12.70 -2.70
C LEU A 55 11.53 -11.65 -3.77
N VAL A 56 12.58 -10.85 -3.60
CA VAL A 56 12.93 -9.77 -4.55
C VAL A 56 13.01 -10.26 -6.01
N ASP A 57 13.59 -11.45 -6.23
CA ASP A 57 13.73 -12.07 -7.55
C ASP A 57 12.38 -12.52 -8.15
N GLN A 58 11.38 -12.76 -7.29
CA GLN A 58 10.05 -13.25 -7.68
C GLN A 58 9.04 -12.13 -7.92
N PHE A 59 9.28 -10.93 -7.38
CA PHE A 59 8.37 -9.77 -7.47
C PHE A 59 8.78 -8.74 -8.53
N VAL A 60 9.75 -9.05 -9.41
CA VAL A 60 10.27 -8.12 -10.44
C VAL A 60 9.17 -7.54 -11.34
N ASP A 61 8.16 -8.35 -11.71
CA ASP A 61 7.04 -7.90 -12.57
C ASP A 61 5.70 -7.79 -11.81
N ALA A 62 5.74 -7.65 -10.48
CA ALA A 62 4.53 -7.63 -9.66
C ALA A 62 3.89 -6.24 -9.51
N PHE A 63 4.62 -5.17 -9.85
CA PHE A 63 4.21 -3.79 -9.59
C PHE A 63 4.03 -3.01 -10.89
N SER A 64 3.01 -2.17 -10.94
CA SER A 64 2.76 -1.26 -12.07
C SER A 64 3.47 0.09 -11.89
N ILE A 65 3.69 0.51 -10.64
CA ILE A 65 4.47 1.70 -10.29
C ILE A 65 5.70 1.25 -9.50
N GLU A 66 6.89 1.64 -9.98
CA GLU A 66 8.17 1.32 -9.33
C GLU A 66 8.41 2.20 -8.10
N GLU A 67 8.21 3.51 -8.23
CA GLU A 67 8.40 4.49 -7.16
C GLU A 67 7.07 4.80 -6.47
N SER A 68 6.86 4.17 -5.31
CA SER A 68 5.67 4.42 -4.49
C SER A 68 5.73 5.81 -3.84
N PRO A 69 4.64 6.61 -3.86
CA PRO A 69 4.55 7.80 -3.02
C PRO A 69 4.57 7.38 -1.54
N ILE A 70 5.05 8.28 -0.69
CA ILE A 70 5.18 8.07 0.76
C ILE A 70 4.65 9.29 1.50
N TRP A 71 4.52 9.19 2.82
CA TRP A 71 3.95 10.25 3.69
C TRP A 71 4.58 11.65 3.56
N MET A 72 5.79 11.75 3.01
CA MET A 72 6.50 13.01 2.79
C MET A 72 6.11 13.72 1.49
N ASP A 73 5.34 13.07 0.60
CA ASP A 73 4.94 13.67 -0.67
C ASP A 73 3.91 14.80 -0.45
N CYS A 74 4.19 15.98 -1.01
CA CYS A 74 3.35 17.18 -0.93
C CYS A 74 2.93 17.72 -2.31
N SER A 75 2.92 16.86 -3.34
CA SER A 75 2.82 17.28 -4.75
C SER A 75 1.40 17.21 -5.34
N THR A 76 0.37 17.02 -4.51
CA THR A 76 -1.01 16.74 -4.92
C THR A 76 -2.01 17.82 -4.49
N THR A 77 -1.55 19.05 -4.25
CA THR A 77 -2.42 20.17 -3.82
C THR A 77 -3.60 20.40 -4.76
N GLU A 78 -3.41 20.22 -6.08
CA GLU A 78 -4.47 20.34 -7.07
C GLU A 78 -5.55 19.25 -6.90
N GLN A 79 -5.12 18.00 -6.69
CA GLN A 79 -6.02 16.87 -6.43
C GLN A 79 -6.77 17.03 -5.10
N CYS A 80 -6.09 17.52 -4.05
CA CYS A 80 -6.73 17.82 -2.77
C CYS A 80 -7.88 18.82 -2.94
N LYS A 81 -7.64 19.93 -3.63
CA LYS A 81 -8.69 20.94 -3.91
C LYS A 81 -9.83 20.34 -4.72
N ALA A 82 -9.52 19.56 -5.75
CA ALA A 82 -10.53 18.93 -6.60
C ALA A 82 -11.40 17.93 -5.82
N ILE A 83 -10.82 17.17 -4.89
CA ILE A 83 -11.55 16.25 -4.02
C ILE A 83 -12.47 17.03 -3.07
N GLU A 84 -11.94 18.04 -2.37
CA GLU A 84 -12.75 18.88 -1.48
C GLU A 84 -13.93 19.51 -2.22
N ILE A 85 -13.72 20.10 -3.40
CA ILE A 85 -14.78 20.69 -4.22
C ILE A 85 -15.84 19.65 -4.59
N ALA A 86 -15.42 18.45 -5.00
CA ALA A 86 -16.32 17.39 -5.46
C ALA A 86 -17.28 16.89 -4.36
N VAL A 87 -16.89 16.97 -3.09
CA VAL A 87 -17.69 16.49 -1.96
C VAL A 87 -18.39 17.61 -1.17
N GLY A 88 -18.32 18.86 -1.64
CA GLY A 88 -18.98 20.00 -0.99
C GLY A 88 -18.11 20.78 0.01
N GLY A 89 -16.80 20.54 0.03
CA GLY A 89 -15.80 21.29 0.79
C GLY A 89 -14.98 20.43 1.76
N GLY A 90 -13.90 21.00 2.30
CA GLY A 90 -13.01 20.30 3.23
C GLY A 90 -13.68 19.86 4.53
N LEU A 91 -14.70 20.58 5.01
CA LEU A 91 -15.46 20.18 6.20
C LEU A 91 -16.34 18.95 5.93
N GLU A 92 -17.01 18.88 4.78
CA GLU A 92 -17.82 17.72 4.42
C GLU A 92 -16.94 16.49 4.19
N LEU A 93 -15.77 16.66 3.58
CA LEU A 93 -14.78 15.59 3.49
C LEU A 93 -14.30 15.11 4.86
N ALA A 94 -14.08 16.04 5.80
CA ALA A 94 -13.64 15.71 7.15
C ALA A 94 -14.71 14.96 7.95
N LYS A 95 -15.99 15.30 7.77
CA LYS A 95 -17.10 14.54 8.38
C LYS A 95 -17.13 13.10 7.86
N LEU A 96 -16.95 12.91 6.56
CA LEU A 96 -16.96 11.59 5.95
C LEU A 96 -15.73 10.76 6.32
N THR A 97 -14.53 11.36 6.27
CA THR A 97 -13.26 10.61 6.28
C THR A 97 -12.38 10.86 7.51
N GLY A 98 -12.85 11.68 8.46
CA GLY A 98 -12.10 12.07 9.65
C GLY A 98 -11.04 13.15 9.41
N SER A 99 -10.81 13.58 8.17
CA SER A 99 -9.85 14.63 7.83
C SER A 99 -10.22 15.36 6.55
N ARG A 100 -9.83 16.64 6.46
CA ARG A 100 -9.84 17.35 5.17
C ARG A 100 -8.77 16.76 4.23
N ALA A 101 -8.74 17.22 2.98
CA ALA A 101 -7.77 16.69 2.03
C ALA A 101 -6.35 17.14 2.42
N HIS A 102 -5.41 16.19 2.41
CA HIS A 102 -3.98 16.45 2.63
C HIS A 102 -3.17 15.76 1.55
N GLU A 103 -2.09 16.40 1.10
CA GLU A 103 -1.37 15.97 -0.09
C GLU A 103 -0.80 14.55 0.01
N ARG A 104 -0.32 14.20 1.20
CA ARG A 104 0.25 12.87 1.43
C ARG A 104 -0.79 11.76 1.40
N TYR A 105 -2.07 12.04 1.61
CA TYR A 105 -3.11 10.99 1.74
C TYR A 105 -3.27 10.22 0.43
N ASP A 106 -3.59 8.94 0.54
CA ASP A 106 -3.57 8.01 -0.59
C ASP A 106 -4.55 8.39 -1.70
N GLY A 107 -5.76 8.89 -1.36
CA GLY A 107 -6.76 9.32 -2.34
C GLY A 107 -6.22 10.36 -3.33
N PRO A 108 -5.71 11.52 -2.87
CA PRO A 108 -5.03 12.49 -3.72
C PRO A 108 -3.85 11.90 -4.54
N GLN A 109 -3.02 11.04 -3.96
CA GLN A 109 -1.89 10.40 -4.64
C GLN A 109 -2.34 9.44 -5.75
N ILE A 110 -3.35 8.61 -5.47
CA ILE A 110 -3.99 7.71 -6.43
C ILE A 110 -4.60 8.51 -7.58
N ARG A 111 -5.30 9.61 -7.27
CA ARG A 111 -5.89 10.50 -8.29
C ARG A 111 -4.80 11.08 -9.21
N LYS A 112 -3.72 11.61 -8.64
CA LYS A 112 -2.57 12.11 -9.42
C LYS A 112 -1.99 11.02 -10.32
N SER A 113 -1.83 9.80 -9.82
CA SER A 113 -1.36 8.66 -10.62
C SER A 113 -2.30 8.38 -11.79
N SER A 114 -3.61 8.34 -11.54
CA SER A 114 -4.60 8.10 -12.59
C SER A 114 -4.65 9.20 -13.67
N GLU A 115 -4.37 10.46 -13.29
CA GLU A 115 -4.36 11.60 -14.20
C GLU A 115 -3.05 11.69 -15.01
N LYS A 116 -1.89 11.42 -14.39
CA LYS A 116 -0.58 11.54 -15.03
C LYS A 116 -0.13 10.29 -15.79
N HIS A 117 -0.56 9.11 -15.34
CA HIS A 117 -0.14 7.80 -15.86
C HIS A 117 -1.35 6.88 -16.05
N PRO A 118 -2.33 7.24 -16.90
CA PRO A 118 -3.58 6.52 -17.04
C PRO A 118 -3.38 5.07 -17.49
N GLU A 119 -2.43 4.79 -18.38
CA GLU A 119 -2.09 3.44 -18.82
C GLU A 119 -1.53 2.56 -17.69
N ILE A 120 -0.71 3.13 -16.81
CA ILE A 120 -0.17 2.42 -15.64
C ILE A 120 -1.29 2.14 -14.63
N TYR A 121 -2.14 3.13 -14.38
CA TYR A 121 -3.29 2.98 -13.50
C TYR A 121 -4.27 1.91 -14.03
N GLN A 122 -4.56 1.89 -15.33
CA GLN A 122 -5.38 0.85 -15.96
C GLN A 122 -4.74 -0.55 -15.87
N ASN A 123 -3.41 -0.63 -15.86
CA ASN A 123 -2.69 -1.88 -15.66
C ASN A 123 -2.54 -2.29 -14.17
N THR A 124 -3.11 -1.51 -13.26
CA THR A 124 -3.09 -1.79 -11.82
C THR A 124 -4.30 -2.63 -11.43
N LYS A 125 -4.05 -3.81 -10.86
CA LYS A 125 -5.09 -4.73 -10.37
C LYS A 125 -5.58 -4.41 -8.96
N ARG A 126 -4.66 -3.97 -8.10
CA ARG A 126 -4.90 -3.73 -6.68
C ARG A 126 -4.00 -2.60 -6.20
N ILE A 127 -4.51 -1.77 -5.30
CA ILE A 127 -3.72 -0.77 -4.57
C ILE A 127 -3.75 -1.17 -3.10
N SER A 128 -2.60 -1.13 -2.45
CA SER A 128 -2.40 -1.47 -1.04
C SER A 128 -1.73 -0.29 -0.34
N LEU A 129 -2.08 -0.04 0.92
CA LEU A 129 -1.22 0.74 1.82
C LEU A 129 0.05 -0.05 2.15
N VAL A 130 1.15 0.60 2.53
CA VAL A 130 2.41 -0.10 2.90
C VAL A 130 2.16 -1.18 3.95
N SER A 131 1.27 -0.94 4.91
CA SER A 131 0.85 -1.91 5.93
C SER A 131 0.25 -3.19 5.30
N SER A 132 -0.82 -3.04 4.52
CA SER A 132 -1.49 -4.13 3.83
C SER A 132 -0.61 -4.79 2.76
N PHE A 133 0.33 -4.05 2.16
CA PHE A 133 1.34 -4.60 1.25
C PHE A 133 2.27 -5.57 2.00
N MET A 134 2.83 -5.17 3.14
CA MET A 134 3.70 -6.03 3.94
C MET A 134 2.95 -7.27 4.45
N ALA A 135 1.70 -7.09 4.89
CA ALA A 135 0.82 -8.21 5.24
C ALA A 135 0.59 -9.15 4.05
N SER A 136 0.40 -8.60 2.85
CA SER A 136 0.20 -9.40 1.62
C SER A 136 1.38 -10.30 1.30
N LEU A 137 2.61 -9.80 1.48
CA LEU A 137 3.84 -10.58 1.28
C LEU A 137 3.91 -11.77 2.26
N LEU A 138 3.49 -11.58 3.51
CA LEU A 138 3.53 -12.63 4.53
C LEU A 138 2.48 -13.71 4.33
N ILE A 139 1.31 -13.36 3.78
CA ILE A 139 0.20 -14.32 3.57
C ILE A 139 0.18 -14.94 2.17
N GLY A 140 1.04 -14.50 1.24
CA GLY A 140 1.04 -14.98 -0.15
C GLY A 140 -0.24 -14.63 -0.92
N GLY A 141 -0.85 -13.48 -0.63
CA GLY A 141 -2.12 -13.04 -1.21
C GLY A 141 -2.44 -11.61 -0.83
N TYR A 142 -3.47 -11.00 -1.41
CA TYR A 142 -3.82 -9.62 -1.07
C TYR A 142 -4.46 -9.54 0.32
N ALA A 143 -3.79 -8.88 1.25
CA ALA A 143 -4.38 -8.49 2.52
C ALA A 143 -5.40 -7.37 2.34
N CYS A 144 -6.35 -7.30 3.27
CA CYS A 144 -7.25 -6.17 3.40
C CYS A 144 -6.51 -4.97 4.00
N ILE A 145 -7.00 -3.77 3.70
CA ILE A 145 -6.62 -2.56 4.43
C ILE A 145 -7.44 -2.55 5.72
N ASP A 146 -6.80 -2.33 6.86
CA ASP A 146 -7.49 -2.22 8.14
C ASP A 146 -8.11 -0.82 8.29
N GLN A 147 -9.07 -0.70 9.22
CA GLN A 147 -9.81 0.55 9.41
C GLN A 147 -8.91 1.71 9.86
N THR A 148 -7.89 1.44 10.68
CA THR A 148 -7.05 2.49 11.27
C THR A 148 -6.18 3.14 10.20
N ASP A 149 -5.50 2.34 9.38
CA ASP A 149 -4.67 2.88 8.30
C ASP A 149 -5.52 3.37 7.11
N GLY A 150 -6.67 2.72 6.87
CA GLY A 150 -7.65 3.11 5.86
C GLY A 150 -8.27 4.50 6.07
N ALA A 151 -8.40 4.95 7.32
CA ALA A 151 -8.84 6.31 7.64
C ALA A 151 -7.86 7.39 7.11
N GLY A 152 -6.59 7.04 6.90
CA GLY A 152 -5.54 7.94 6.40
C GLY A 152 -5.58 8.23 4.90
N MET A 153 -6.67 7.92 4.20
CA MET A 153 -6.73 7.91 2.72
C MET A 153 -7.60 9.00 2.09
N ASN A 154 -8.47 9.68 2.86
CA ASN A 154 -9.59 10.49 2.33
C ASN A 154 -10.55 9.69 1.42
N LEU A 155 -10.74 8.39 1.71
CA LEU A 155 -11.60 7.50 0.92
C LEU A 155 -12.59 6.69 1.77
N MET A 156 -12.18 6.28 2.98
CA MET A 156 -13.03 5.51 3.90
C MET A 156 -14.06 6.43 4.57
N ASP A 157 -15.32 6.01 4.56
CA ASP A 157 -16.35 6.57 5.45
C ASP A 157 -16.07 6.04 6.86
N ILE A 158 -15.71 6.91 7.80
CA ILE A 158 -15.27 6.49 9.15
C ILE A 158 -16.43 6.11 10.08
N GLU A 159 -17.67 6.35 9.69
CA GLU A 159 -18.86 5.96 10.46
C GLU A 159 -19.43 4.59 10.04
N ARG A 160 -18.91 3.97 8.97
CA ARG A 160 -19.41 2.71 8.40
C ARG A 160 -18.36 1.62 8.37
#